data_AF-M3J252-F1
#
_entry.id   AF-M3J252-F1
#
_cell.length_a   1.000
_cell.length_b   1.000
_cell.length_c   1.000
_cell.angle_alpha   90.00
_cell.angle_beta   90.00
_cell.angle_gamma   90.00
#
_symmetry.space_group_name_H-M   'P 1'
#
loop_
_entity.id
_entity.type
_entity.pdbx_description
1 polymer ?
#
loop_
_entity_poly.entity_id
_entity_poly.type
_entity_poly.pdbx_seq_one_letter_code
_entity_poly.pdbx_strand_id
1 'polypeptide(L)'
;IATDLTDDEEAQEQEQEKKSDTEERPDFYQIVGEEISQSPGPLAIASCAHGSMVDDVRKAVVDFLGTSPYRVELFEQMQNM
;
A
#
# COMPACT_ATOMS: atom_id res chain seq x y z
N ILE A 1 -42.20 -0.47 5.49
CA ILE A 1 -41.02 -1.17 4.93
C ILE A 1 -40.06 -0.10 4.49
N ALA A 2 -38.77 -0.28 4.78
CA ALA A 2 -37.61 0.57 4.49
C ALA A 2 -37.14 1.46 5.66
N THR A 3 -36.10 0.97 6.34
CA THR A 3 -34.83 1.66 6.61
C THR A 3 -33.89 0.63 7.25
N ASP A 4 -33.40 -0.32 6.44
CA ASP A 4 -32.37 -1.33 6.79
C ASP A 4 -31.20 -1.15 5.81
N LEU A 5 -30.60 0.03 5.76
CA LEU A 5 -29.58 0.37 4.75
C LEU A 5 -28.40 1.17 5.30
N THR A 6 -28.29 1.36 6.63
CA THR A 6 -27.22 2.18 7.24
C THR A 6 -26.22 1.40 8.08
N ASP A 7 -26.54 0.17 8.51
CA ASP A 7 -25.67 -0.61 9.42
C ASP A 7 -24.44 -1.22 8.71
N ASP A 8 -24.52 -1.46 7.39
CA ASP A 8 -23.43 -2.06 6.60
C ASP A 8 -22.35 -1.04 6.16
N GLU A 9 -22.67 0.25 6.08
CA GLU A 9 -21.70 1.31 5.71
C GLU A 9 -20.89 1.76 6.94
N GLU A 10 -21.53 1.90 8.10
CA GLU A 10 -20.85 2.28 9.35
C GLU A 10 -19.82 1.22 9.80
N ALA A 11 -20.07 -0.05 9.49
CA ALA A 11 -19.13 -1.14 9.79
C ALA A 11 -17.82 -1.02 8.98
N GLN A 12 -17.90 -0.55 7.73
CA GLN A 12 -16.72 -0.40 6.86
C GLN A 12 -15.87 0.81 7.26
N GLU A 13 -16.49 1.89 7.73
CA GLU A 13 -15.78 3.06 8.25
C GLU A 13 -15.03 2.73 9.56
N GLN A 14 -15.65 1.95 10.44
CA GLN A 14 -15.04 1.56 11.73
C GLN A 14 -13.89 0.55 11.58
N GLU A 15 -13.92 -0.33 10.58
CA GLU A 15 -12.81 -1.25 10.30
C GLU A 15 -11.58 -0.52 9.73
N GLN A 16 -11.80 0.59 9.01
CA GLN A 16 -10.73 1.44 8.49
C GLN A 16 -10.03 2.26 9.59
N GLU A 17 -10.76 2.62 10.66
CA GLU A 17 -10.24 3.34 11.83
C GLU A 17 -9.35 2.50 12.76
N LYS A 18 -9.38 1.16 12.66
CA LYS A 18 -8.55 0.28 13.48
C LYS A 18 -7.22 -0.12 12.81
N LYS A 19 -6.65 0.74 11.97
CA LYS A 19 -5.25 0.58 11.57
C LYS A 19 -4.42 1.32 12.62
N SER A 20 -3.75 0.58 13.50
CA SER A 20 -2.96 1.16 14.58
C SER A 20 -1.96 2.17 13.99
N ASP A 21 -2.10 3.44 14.34
CA ASP A 21 -1.04 4.43 14.23
C ASP A 21 0.09 4.04 15.19
N THR A 22 0.86 3.02 14.82
CA THR A 22 2.20 2.85 15.36
C THR A 22 2.97 4.11 14.99
N GLU A 23 3.41 4.88 15.98
CA GLU A 23 4.20 6.13 15.82
C GLU A 23 5.57 5.93 15.13
N GLU A 24 5.83 4.74 14.57
CA GLU A 24 7.07 4.38 13.92
C GLU A 24 6.94 4.49 12.39
N ARG A 25 8.02 4.93 11.75
CA ARG A 25 8.11 4.97 10.29
C ARG A 25 7.87 3.56 9.74
N PRO A 26 6.97 3.37 8.75
CA PRO A 26 6.74 2.05 8.17
C PRO A 26 8.02 1.49 7.57
N ASP A 27 8.24 0.19 7.75
CA ASP A 27 9.27 -0.53 6.99
C ASP A 27 8.75 -0.80 5.57
N PHE A 28 8.93 0.18 4.69
CA PHE A 28 8.52 0.07 3.28
C PHE A 28 9.25 -1.07 2.55
N TYR A 29 10.44 -1.47 3.00
CA TYR A 29 11.16 -2.56 2.38
C TYR A 29 10.45 -3.90 2.63
N GLN A 30 10.07 -4.15 3.88
CA GLN A 30 9.29 -5.34 4.24
C GLN A 30 7.93 -5.34 3.55
N ILE A 31 7.18 -4.23 3.66
CA ILE A 31 5.80 -4.13 3.12
C ILE A 31 5.79 -4.40 1.61
N VAL A 32 6.65 -3.73 0.85
CA VAL A 32 6.69 -3.89 -0.61
C VAL A 32 7.12 -5.31 -1.01
N GLY A 33 8.07 -5.91 -0.29
CA GLY A 33 8.52 -7.27 -0.55
C GLY A 33 7.43 -8.32 -0.32
N GLU A 34 6.67 -8.18 0.76
CA GLU A 34 5.53 -9.06 1.06
C GLU A 34 4.44 -8.93 -0.01
N GLU A 35 4.04 -7.71 -0.37
CA GLU A 35 3.02 -7.47 -1.40
C GLU A 35 3.42 -8.04 -2.76
N ILE A 36 4.67 -7.82 -3.21
CA ILE A 36 5.14 -8.34 -4.51
C ILE A 36 5.18 -9.87 -4.50
N SER A 37 5.70 -10.48 -3.43
CA SER A 37 5.87 -11.94 -3.36
C SER A 37 4.57 -12.70 -3.19
N GLN A 38 3.56 -12.11 -2.54
CA GLN A 38 2.29 -12.76 -2.22
C GLN A 38 1.15 -12.40 -3.19
N SER A 39 1.35 -11.39 -4.05
CA SER A 39 0.31 -10.98 -5.00
C SER A 39 -0.11 -12.14 -5.92
N PRO A 40 -1.41 -12.47 -6.00
CA PRO A 40 -1.93 -13.55 -6.84
C PRO A 40 -1.99 -13.17 -8.33
N GLY A 41 -1.57 -11.95 -8.71
CA GLY A 41 -1.59 -11.46 -10.07
C GLY A 41 -0.72 -10.22 -10.29
N PRO A 42 -0.87 -9.53 -11.44
CA PRO A 42 -0.18 -8.27 -11.68
C PRO A 42 -0.47 -7.24 -10.58
N LEU A 43 0.57 -6.50 -10.18
CA LEU A 43 0.51 -5.56 -9.06
C LEU A 43 0.96 -4.18 -9.52
N ALA A 44 0.21 -3.14 -9.13
CA ALA A 44 0.60 -1.74 -9.31
C ALA A 44 0.86 -1.12 -7.93
N ILE A 45 2.06 -0.57 -7.75
CA ILE A 45 2.47 0.14 -6.53
C ILE A 45 2.53 1.62 -6.87
N ALA A 46 1.85 2.45 -6.07
CA ALA A 46 1.84 3.89 -6.22
C ALA A 46 2.38 4.58 -4.97
N SER A 47 3.32 5.51 -5.13
CA SER A 47 3.86 6.34 -4.04
C SER A 47 3.70 7.83 -4.35
N CYS A 48 3.19 8.59 -3.38
CA CYS A 48 3.08 10.05 -3.45
C CYS A 48 3.49 10.65 -2.11
N ALA A 49 4.77 10.98 -1.97
CA ALA A 49 5.35 11.35 -0.68
C ALA A 49 6.60 12.24 -0.84
N HIS A 50 7.22 12.58 0.28
CA HIS A 50 8.55 13.19 0.30
C HIS A 50 9.57 12.29 -0.43
N GLY A 51 10.54 12.89 -1.13
CA GLY A 51 11.48 12.18 -1.99
C GLY A 51 12.15 10.98 -1.32
N SER A 52 12.55 11.11 -0.04
CA SER A 52 13.17 10.00 0.70
C SER A 52 12.27 8.78 0.89
N MET A 53 10.95 8.97 1.02
CA MET A 53 10.00 7.85 1.15
C MET A 53 9.75 7.20 -0.21
N VAL A 54 9.65 8.02 -1.26
CA VAL A 54 9.56 7.53 -2.64
C VAL A 54 10.78 6.69 -2.98
N ASP A 55 11.98 7.14 -2.59
CA ASP A 55 13.24 6.41 -2.80
C ASP A 55 13.27 5.05 -2.09
N ASP A 56 12.77 4.97 -0.84
CA ASP A 56 12.67 3.70 -0.10
C ASP A 56 11.74 2.70 -0.83
N VAL A 57 10.56 3.17 -1.25
CA VAL A 57 9.61 2.34 -2.01
C VAL A 57 10.24 1.89 -3.33
N ARG A 58 10.88 2.80 -4.07
CA ARG A 58 11.55 2.49 -5.33
C ARG A 58 12.59 1.40 -5.16
N LYS A 59 13.45 1.54 -4.15
CA LYS A 59 14.50 0.58 -3.84
C LYS A 59 13.89 -0.80 -3.55
N ALA A 60 12.87 -0.84 -2.70
CA ALA A 60 12.21 -2.08 -2.35
C ALA A 60 11.60 -2.77 -3.59
N VAL A 61 10.88 -2.02 -4.44
CA VAL A 61 10.31 -2.60 -5.66
C VAL A 61 11.40 -3.24 -6.52
N VAL A 62 12.49 -2.52 -6.81
CA VAL A 62 13.59 -3.01 -7.64
C VAL A 62 14.22 -4.29 -7.07
N ASP A 63 14.45 -4.32 -5.76
CA ASP A 63 15.07 -5.46 -5.08
C ASP A 63 14.16 -6.72 -5.11
N PHE A 64 12.83 -6.54 -5.23
CA PHE A 64 11.84 -7.64 -5.24
C PHE A 64 11.22 -7.95 -6.62
N LEU A 65 11.55 -7.24 -7.71
CA LEU A 65 10.98 -7.49 -9.05
C LEU A 65 11.07 -8.95 -9.52
N GLY A 66 12.10 -9.67 -9.09
CA GLY A 66 12.33 -11.08 -9.45
C GLY A 66 11.58 -12.11 -8.62
N THR A 67 10.84 -11.70 -7.57
CA THR A 67 10.17 -12.64 -6.66
C THR A 67 8.73 -12.97 -7.08
N SER A 68 8.13 -12.15 -7.95
CA SER A 68 6.79 -12.39 -8.51
C SER A 68 6.88 -12.97 -9.92
N PRO A 69 6.03 -13.95 -10.29
CA PRO A 69 5.88 -14.37 -11.68
C PRO A 69 5.05 -13.37 -12.51
N TYR A 70 4.45 -12.36 -11.87
CA TYR A 70 3.56 -11.39 -12.51
C TYR A 70 4.23 -10.04 -12.73
N ARG A 71 3.63 -9.23 -13.61
CA ARG A 71 4.10 -7.87 -13.88
C ARG A 71 3.88 -6.99 -12.64
N VAL A 72 4.94 -6.31 -12.22
CA VAL A 72 4.91 -5.27 -11.19
C VAL A 72 5.13 -3.92 -11.86
N GLU A 73 4.25 -2.96 -11.58
CA GLU A 73 4.35 -1.59 -12.05
C GLU A 73 4.55 -0.63 -10.88
N LEU A 74 5.37 0.39 -11.08
CA LEU A 74 5.64 1.42 -10.08
C LEU A 74 5.29 2.79 -10.65
N PHE A 75 4.39 3.49 -9.96
CA PHE A 75 3.99 4.87 -10.24
C PHE A 75 4.42 5.77 -9.09
N GLU A 76 5.15 6.84 -9.38
CA GLU A 76 5.75 7.67 -8.35
C GLU A 76 5.48 9.14 -8.60
N GLN A 77 5.16 9.86 -7.54
CA GLN A 77 5.05 11.31 -7.54
C GLN A 77 5.77 11.87 -6.31
N MET A 78 6.83 12.63 -6.54
CA MET A 78 7.47 13.38 -5.45
C MET A 78 6.61 14.61 -5.12
N GLN A 79 6.25 14.75 -3.84
CA GLN A 79 5.62 15.95 -3.35
C GLN A 79 6.71 16.97 -3.02
N ASN A 80 6.75 18.06 -3.80
CA ASN A 80 7.58 19.21 -3.44
C ASN A 80 6.90 19.96 -2.29
N MET A 81 7.61 20.15 -1.18
CA MET A 81 7.27 21.13 -0.14
C MET A 81 7.90 22.48 -0.47
#